data_AF-A0A962C6G3-F1
#
_entry.id   AF-A0A962C6G3-F1
#
_cell.length_a   1.000
_cell.length_b   1.000
_cell.length_c   1.000
_cell.angle_alpha   90.00
_cell.angle_beta   90.00
_cell.angle_gamma   90.00
#
_symmetry.space_group_name_H-M   'P 1'
#
loop_
_entity.id
_entity.type
_entity.pdbx_description
1 polymer ?
#
loop_
_entity_poly.entity_id
_entity_poly.type
_entity_poly.pdbx_seq_one_letter_code
_entity_poly.pdbx_strand_id
1 'polypeptide(L)'
;MKPLHASRFSLLAASAIATSLLAAMGCSSPQSAAALPGLKLDPSRTTVSGLSSGAYMATQAHMAFSDHIAGVALLAGGPYGCAEGSLEVALSRCLNPAADKLPDVDALTESTRRKAASGAIAALSGLDGDRVLVMHG
;
A
#
# COMPACT_ATOMS: atom_id res chain seq x y z
N MET A 1 15.78 46.77 41.89
CA MET A 1 14.33 46.70 41.61
C MET A 1 14.06 45.44 40.79
N LYS A 2 12.97 44.73 41.14
CA LYS A 2 12.36 43.50 40.55
C LYS A 2 12.32 43.43 38.99
N PRO A 3 11.96 42.28 38.35
CA PRO A 3 11.71 40.94 38.92
C PRO A 3 12.25 39.72 38.12
N LEU A 4 12.38 38.60 38.86
CA LEU A 4 12.20 37.22 38.38
C LEU A 4 10.71 36.97 38.05
N HIS A 5 10.32 36.51 36.85
CA HIS A 5 8.96 35.94 36.62
C HIS A 5 8.76 35.01 35.38
N ALA A 6 9.77 34.71 34.55
CA ALA A 6 9.51 34.05 33.26
C ALA A 6 9.44 32.50 33.27
N SER A 7 9.77 31.80 34.36
CA SER A 7 9.94 30.33 34.33
C SER A 7 8.67 29.53 34.69
N ARG A 8 7.69 30.14 35.38
CA ARG A 8 6.48 29.41 35.83
C ARG A 8 5.39 29.26 34.77
N PHE A 9 5.39 30.10 33.73
CA PHE A 9 4.38 30.05 32.65
C PHE A 9 4.61 28.91 31.64
N SER A 10 5.87 28.52 31.39
CA SER A 10 6.21 27.45 30.43
C SER A 10 5.83 26.05 30.92
N LEU A 11 5.91 25.80 32.24
CA LEU A 11 5.56 24.49 32.82
C LEU A 11 4.04 24.24 32.86
N LEU A 12 3.23 25.28 33.00
CA LEU A 12 1.76 25.18 32.97
C LEU A 12 1.22 24.89 31.57
N ALA A 13 1.82 25.46 30.53
CA ALA A 13 1.41 25.24 29.14
C ALA A 13 1.74 23.82 28.65
N ALA A 14 2.91 23.28 29.01
CA ALA A 14 3.31 21.92 28.63
C ALA A 14 2.40 20.84 29.26
N SER A 15 1.93 21.05 30.51
CA SER A 15 1.03 20.11 31.19
C SER A 15 -0.39 20.12 30.62
N ALA A 16 -0.86 21.25 30.07
CA ALA A 16 -2.18 21.38 29.46
C ALA A 16 -2.26 20.74 28.05
N ILE A 17 -1.15 20.75 27.31
CA ILE A 17 -1.04 20.09 25.99
C ILE A 17 -0.94 18.57 26.16
N ALA A 18 -0.18 18.10 27.14
CA ALA A 18 -0.05 16.66 27.42
C ALA A 18 -1.39 16.03 27.87
N THR A 19 -2.22 16.75 28.62
CA THR A 19 -3.54 16.27 29.07
C THR A 19 -4.60 16.32 27.96
N SER A 20 -4.49 17.24 27.00
CA SER A 20 -5.40 17.30 25.85
C SER A 20 -5.10 16.24 24.78
N LEU A 21 -3.82 15.84 24.61
CA LEU A 21 -3.49 14.67 23.77
C LEU A 21 -3.94 13.34 24.40
N LEU A 22 -3.89 13.21 25.72
CA LEU A 22 -4.34 11.99 26.41
C LEU A 22 -5.88 11.86 26.43
N ALA A 23 -6.62 12.97 26.43
CA ALA A 23 -8.08 12.97 26.35
C ALA A 23 -8.62 12.65 24.94
N ALA A 24 -7.84 12.87 23.88
CA ALA A 24 -8.21 12.52 22.51
C ALA A 24 -8.03 11.02 22.17
N MET A 25 -7.44 10.23 23.09
CA MET A 25 -7.41 8.76 23.00
C MET A 25 -8.69 8.10 23.56
N GLY A 26 -9.67 8.90 24.00
CA GLY A 26 -10.94 8.43 24.51
C GLY A 26 -11.89 7.96 23.41
N CYS A 27 -12.13 6.65 23.38
CA CYS A 27 -13.25 5.96 22.71
C CYS A 27 -13.25 5.97 21.18
N SER A 28 -12.31 5.24 20.57
CA SER A 28 -12.68 4.45 19.38
C SER A 28 -13.53 3.27 19.87
N SER A 29 -14.85 3.44 19.93
CA SER A 29 -15.74 2.28 20.01
C SER A 29 -15.41 1.37 18.82
N PRO A 30 -15.26 0.04 19.01
CA PRO A 30 -15.16 -0.86 17.87
C PRO A 30 -16.44 -0.70 17.06
N GLN A 31 -16.36 0.02 15.94
CA GLN A 31 -17.43 0.06 14.97
C GLN A 31 -17.48 -1.35 14.37
N SER A 32 -18.36 -2.18 14.94
CA SER A 32 -18.66 -3.51 14.40
C SER A 32 -19.20 -3.28 13.00
N ALA A 33 -18.34 -3.47 11.99
CA ALA A 33 -18.77 -3.47 10.61
C ALA A 33 -19.78 -4.60 10.45
N ALA A 34 -20.97 -4.30 9.92
CA ALA A 34 -21.93 -5.33 9.60
C ALA A 34 -21.26 -6.36 8.68
N ALA A 35 -21.45 -7.65 8.98
CA ALA A 35 -20.90 -8.71 8.15
C ALA A 35 -21.40 -8.55 6.71
N LEU A 36 -20.49 -8.65 5.74
CA LEU A 36 -20.86 -8.60 4.34
C LEU A 36 -21.74 -9.81 3.98
N PRO A 37 -22.77 -9.65 3.14
CA PRO A 37 -23.55 -10.77 2.65
C PRO A 37 -22.67 -11.79 1.93
N GLY A 38 -22.81 -13.07 2.26
CA GLY A 38 -22.16 -14.15 1.51
C GLY A 38 -22.76 -14.29 0.12
N LEU A 39 -21.90 -14.39 -0.90
CA LEU A 39 -22.32 -14.63 -2.29
C LEU A 39 -21.91 -16.05 -2.71
N LYS A 40 -22.70 -16.68 -3.59
CA LYS A 40 -22.36 -17.96 -4.22
C LYS A 40 -21.54 -17.71 -5.48
N LEU A 41 -20.23 -17.49 -5.31
CA LEU A 41 -19.28 -17.25 -6.39
C LEU A 41 -18.34 -18.45 -6.55
N ASP A 42 -17.82 -18.65 -7.75
CA ASP A 42 -16.70 -19.56 -8.00
C ASP A 42 -15.38 -18.82 -7.72
N PRO A 43 -14.68 -19.13 -6.62
CA PRO A 43 -13.47 -18.40 -6.25
C PRO A 43 -12.32 -18.62 -7.26
N SER A 44 -12.33 -19.73 -8.01
CA SER A 44 -11.29 -20.03 -9.01
C SER A 44 -11.32 -19.08 -10.22
N ARG A 45 -12.38 -18.28 -10.35
CA ARG A 45 -12.58 -17.33 -11.44
C ARG A 45 -12.43 -15.87 -11.00
N THR A 46 -11.87 -15.65 -9.81
CA THR A 46 -11.63 -14.32 -9.28
C THR A 46 -10.52 -13.64 -10.07
N THR A 47 -10.80 -12.46 -10.62
CA THR A 47 -9.80 -11.61 -11.28
C THR A 47 -9.83 -10.22 -10.66
N VAL A 48 -8.71 -9.51 -10.72
CA VAL A 48 -8.61 -8.13 -10.19
C VAL A 48 -8.23 -7.15 -11.30
N SER A 49 -8.77 -5.95 -11.28
CA SER A 49 -8.41 -4.92 -12.24
C SER A 49 -8.31 -3.58 -11.57
N GLY A 50 -7.50 -2.67 -12.12
CA GLY A 50 -7.41 -1.33 -11.59
C GLY A 50 -6.87 -0.31 -12.59
N LEU A 51 -7.13 0.96 -12.27
CA LEU A 51 -6.67 2.13 -13.02
C LEU A 51 -5.72 2.95 -12.15
N SER A 52 -4.59 3.42 -12.70
CA SER A 52 -3.64 4.31 -12.02
C SER A 52 -3.15 3.71 -10.69
N SER A 53 -3.33 4.38 -9.55
CA SER A 53 -3.05 3.81 -8.22
C SER A 53 -3.78 2.50 -7.96
N GLY A 54 -4.97 2.32 -8.52
CA GLY A 54 -5.71 1.08 -8.50
C GLY A 54 -5.04 -0.02 -9.32
N ALA A 55 -4.36 0.30 -10.44
CA ALA A 55 -3.59 -0.68 -11.20
C ALA A 55 -2.37 -1.15 -10.39
N TYR A 56 -1.68 -0.23 -9.70
CA TYR A 56 -0.63 -0.59 -8.75
C TYR A 56 -1.15 -1.50 -7.64
N MET A 57 -2.33 -1.24 -7.09
CA MET A 57 -2.92 -2.13 -6.08
C MET A 57 -3.36 -3.48 -6.67
N ALA A 58 -3.92 -3.49 -7.89
CA ALA A 58 -4.32 -4.72 -8.56
C ALA A 58 -3.12 -5.64 -8.79
N THR A 59 -1.96 -5.10 -9.21
CA THR A 59 -0.73 -5.92 -9.33
C THR A 59 -0.22 -6.39 -7.96
N GLN A 60 -0.33 -5.57 -6.90
CA GLN A 60 0.03 -6.03 -5.55
C GLN A 60 -0.86 -7.16 -5.05
N ALA A 61 -2.18 -7.07 -5.26
CA ALA A 61 -3.12 -8.13 -4.90
C ALA A 61 -2.83 -9.40 -5.70
N HIS A 62 -2.63 -9.27 -7.01
CA HIS A 62 -2.36 -10.40 -7.89
C HIS A 62 -1.08 -11.14 -7.50
N MET A 63 0.00 -10.43 -7.16
CA MET A 63 1.25 -11.05 -6.71
C MET A 63 1.13 -11.66 -5.30
N ALA A 64 0.44 -10.98 -4.38
CA ALA A 64 0.34 -11.42 -2.99
C ALA A 64 -0.59 -12.64 -2.82
N PHE A 65 -1.63 -12.75 -3.65
CA PHE A 65 -2.70 -13.73 -3.56
C PHE A 65 -2.91 -14.47 -4.88
N SER A 66 -1.82 -14.77 -5.60
CA SER A 66 -1.88 -15.46 -6.91
C SER A 66 -2.51 -16.86 -6.82
N ASP A 67 -2.53 -17.46 -5.64
CA ASP A 67 -3.26 -18.71 -5.35
C ASP A 67 -4.79 -18.55 -5.28
N HIS A 68 -5.29 -17.30 -5.27
CA HIS A 68 -6.72 -16.97 -5.21
C HIS A 68 -7.19 -16.09 -6.38
N ILE A 69 -6.28 -15.53 -7.18
CA ILE A 69 -6.57 -14.58 -8.26
C ILE A 69 -6.06 -15.14 -9.58
N ALA A 70 -6.97 -15.46 -10.50
CA ALA A 70 -6.71 -16.13 -11.78
C ALA A 70 -6.33 -15.18 -12.94
N GLY A 71 -6.07 -13.90 -12.64
CA GLY A 71 -5.71 -12.92 -13.66
C GLY A 71 -5.90 -11.47 -13.22
N VAL A 72 -5.28 -10.58 -14.00
CA VAL A 72 -5.23 -9.15 -13.70
C VAL A 72 -5.36 -8.26 -14.94
N ALA A 73 -5.99 -7.10 -14.78
CA ALA A 73 -5.92 -6.01 -15.75
C ALA A 73 -5.35 -4.72 -15.14
N LEU A 74 -4.28 -4.21 -15.74
CA LEU A 74 -3.51 -3.06 -15.26
C LEU A 74 -3.64 -1.91 -16.26
N LEU A 75 -4.46 -0.91 -15.92
CA LEU A 75 -4.71 0.26 -16.77
C LEU A 75 -3.92 1.46 -16.23
N ALA A 76 -3.00 2.01 -17.02
CA ALA A 76 -2.15 3.13 -16.63
C ALA A 76 -1.41 2.90 -15.28
N GLY A 77 -0.95 1.67 -15.06
CA GLY A 77 -0.18 1.27 -13.89
C GLY A 77 1.31 1.13 -14.17
N GLY A 78 1.98 0.30 -13.38
CA GLY A 78 3.39 -0.04 -13.55
C GLY A 78 3.77 -1.32 -12.82
N PRO A 79 5.07 -1.64 -12.76
CA PRO A 79 5.57 -2.88 -12.19
C PRO A 79 5.23 -3.06 -10.71
N TYR A 80 5.06 -4.31 -10.28
CA TYR A 80 4.94 -4.65 -8.86
C TYR A 80 6.16 -4.12 -8.07
N GLY A 81 5.89 -3.47 -6.94
CA GLY A 81 6.93 -2.92 -6.08
C GLY A 81 7.60 -1.64 -6.59
N CYS A 82 7.14 -1.02 -7.69
CA CYS A 82 7.79 0.15 -8.31
C CYS A 82 8.17 1.28 -7.34
N ALA A 83 7.29 1.58 -6.37
CA ALA A 83 7.52 2.66 -5.41
C ALA A 83 8.58 2.33 -4.35
N GLU A 84 8.95 1.06 -4.16
CA GLU A 84 9.93 0.61 -3.16
C GLU A 84 9.62 1.09 -1.73
N GLY A 85 8.35 1.38 -1.43
CA GLY A 85 7.92 1.94 -0.14
C GLY A 85 8.20 3.44 0.04
N SER A 86 8.63 4.15 -1.01
CA SER A 86 8.93 5.58 -1.00
C SER A 86 7.97 6.39 -1.87
N LEU A 87 7.36 7.42 -1.28
CA LEU A 87 6.52 8.36 -2.01
C LEU A 87 7.31 9.13 -3.08
N GLU A 88 8.55 9.49 -2.77
CA GLU A 88 9.43 10.19 -3.71
C GLU A 88 9.74 9.32 -4.94
N VAL A 89 10.02 8.03 -4.73
CA VAL A 89 10.23 7.06 -5.82
C VAL A 89 8.95 6.89 -6.63
N ALA A 90 7.79 6.77 -5.98
CA ALA A 90 6.50 6.66 -6.67
C ALA A 90 6.27 7.83 -7.63
N LEU A 91 6.47 9.07 -7.15
CA LEU A 91 6.21 10.28 -7.94
C LEU A 91 7.23 10.48 -9.06
N SER A 92 8.49 10.06 -8.87
CA SER A 92 9.58 10.32 -9.81
C SER A 92 9.83 9.20 -10.83
N ARG A 93 9.59 7.93 -10.46
CA ARG A 93 9.91 6.76 -11.29
C ARG A 93 8.68 6.01 -11.81
N CYS A 94 7.52 6.14 -11.17
CA CYS A 94 6.37 5.26 -11.43
C CYS A 94 5.22 5.93 -12.20
N LEU A 95 4.95 7.23 -11.97
CA LEU A 95 3.77 7.88 -12.56
C LEU A 95 4.03 8.50 -13.94
N ASN A 96 5.20 9.11 -14.14
CA ASN A 96 5.64 9.69 -15.41
C ASN A 96 7.17 9.85 -15.40
N PRO A 97 7.92 8.73 -15.40
CA PRO A 97 9.37 8.80 -15.34
C PRO A 97 9.95 9.49 -16.57
N ALA A 98 10.97 10.32 -16.34
CA ALA A 98 11.89 10.67 -17.41
C ALA A 98 12.57 9.40 -17.96
N ALA A 99 13.03 9.43 -19.21
CA ALA A 99 13.59 8.24 -19.87
C ALA A 99 14.79 7.63 -19.10
N ASP A 100 15.55 8.45 -18.37
CA ASP A 100 16.68 8.05 -17.52
C ASP A 100 16.28 7.65 -16.09
N LYS A 101 14.98 7.67 -15.78
CA LYS A 101 14.40 7.39 -14.44
C LYS A 101 13.39 6.26 -14.45
N LEU A 102 13.41 5.41 -15.49
CA LEU A 102 12.57 4.22 -15.55
C LEU A 102 12.85 3.27 -14.37
N PRO A 103 11.83 2.55 -13.87
CA PRO A 103 12.04 1.54 -12.84
C PRO A 103 12.98 0.42 -13.31
N ASP A 104 13.87 -0.03 -12.42
CA ASP A 104 14.74 -1.18 -12.67
C ASP A 104 13.93 -2.48 -12.51
N VAL A 105 13.44 -3.01 -13.63
CA VAL A 105 12.57 -4.20 -13.64
C VAL A 105 13.30 -5.47 -13.19
N ASP A 106 14.62 -5.55 -13.36
CA ASP A 106 15.40 -6.71 -12.93
C ASP A 106 15.54 -6.72 -11.41
N ALA A 107 15.88 -5.56 -10.81
CA ALA A 107 15.93 -5.41 -9.36
C ALA A 107 14.56 -5.67 -8.71
N LEU A 108 13.47 -5.19 -9.32
CA LEU A 108 12.11 -5.44 -8.86
C LEU A 108 11.73 -6.93 -8.96
N THR A 109 12.09 -7.60 -10.06
CA THR A 109 11.86 -9.05 -10.24
C THR A 109 12.60 -9.86 -9.18
N GLU A 110 13.84 -9.52 -8.91
CA GLU A 110 14.64 -10.19 -7.88
C GLU A 110 14.08 -9.94 -6.47
N SER A 111 13.58 -8.73 -6.19
CA SER A 111 12.83 -8.43 -4.96
C SER A 111 11.57 -9.29 -4.83
N THR A 112 10.82 -9.47 -5.91
CA THR A 112 9.64 -10.34 -5.96
C THR A 112 10.00 -11.80 -5.68
N ARG A 113 11.08 -12.32 -6.26
CA ARG A 113 11.56 -13.69 -5.99
C ARG A 113 11.91 -13.88 -4.52
N ARG A 114 12.62 -12.92 -3.91
CA ARG A 114 12.94 -12.98 -2.47
C ARG A 114 11.69 -12.97 -1.61
N LYS A 115 10.71 -12.12 -1.92
CA LYS A 115 9.43 -12.04 -1.19
C LYS A 115 8.65 -13.36 -1.29
N ALA A 116 8.62 -13.99 -2.45
CA ALA A 116 7.98 -15.30 -2.63
C ALA A 116 8.73 -16.39 -1.85
N ALA A 117 10.07 -16.42 -1.94
CA ALA A 117 10.90 -17.37 -1.21
C ALA A 117 10.77 -17.25 0.32
N SER A 118 10.54 -16.04 0.84
CA SER A 118 10.29 -15.80 2.26
C SER A 118 8.84 -15.99 2.70
N GLY A 119 7.92 -16.31 1.78
CA GLY A 119 6.48 -16.42 2.06
C GLY A 119 5.78 -15.08 2.33
N ALA A 120 6.39 -13.94 1.98
CA ALA A 120 5.76 -12.63 2.13
C ALA A 120 4.69 -12.35 1.06
N ILE A 121 4.72 -13.12 -0.03
CA ILE A 121 3.69 -13.22 -1.07
C ILE A 121 3.48 -14.70 -1.41
N ALA A 122 2.39 -15.02 -2.10
CA ALA A 122 2.15 -16.37 -2.62
C ALA A 122 3.30 -16.86 -3.52
N ALA A 123 3.39 -18.19 -3.68
CA ALA A 123 4.39 -18.80 -4.55
C ALA A 123 4.18 -18.36 -6.00
N LEU A 124 5.28 -18.08 -6.71
CA LEU A 124 5.22 -17.57 -8.09
C LEU A 124 4.61 -18.56 -9.09
N SER A 125 4.60 -19.87 -8.78
CA SER A 125 3.88 -20.86 -9.57
C SER A 125 2.37 -20.64 -9.59
N GLY A 126 1.82 -19.87 -8.65
CA GLY A 126 0.42 -19.46 -8.68
C GLY A 126 0.09 -18.50 -9.83
N LEU A 127 1.10 -17.91 -10.48
CA LEU A 127 0.91 -17.05 -11.65
C LEU A 127 0.83 -17.84 -12.97
N ASP A 128 1.11 -19.15 -12.93
CA ASP A 128 1.17 -19.97 -14.13
C ASP A 128 -0.20 -20.08 -14.80
N GLY A 129 -0.30 -19.58 -16.03
CA GLY A 129 -1.53 -19.62 -16.83
C GLY A 129 -2.47 -18.43 -16.61
N ASP A 130 -2.12 -17.49 -15.74
CA ASP A 130 -2.95 -16.30 -15.48
C ASP A 130 -3.07 -15.40 -16.71
N ARG A 131 -4.25 -14.79 -16.84
CA ARG A 131 -4.53 -13.82 -17.90
C ARG A 131 -4.11 -12.42 -17.43
N VAL A 132 -3.14 -11.82 -18.12
CA VAL A 132 -2.63 -10.48 -17.81
C VAL A 132 -2.93 -9.52 -18.96
N LEU A 133 -3.70 -8.46 -18.68
CA LEU A 133 -3.87 -7.32 -19.57
C LEU A 133 -3.07 -6.13 -19.04
N VAL A 134 -2.19 -5.57 -19.87
CA VAL A 134 -1.50 -4.31 -19.60
C VAL A 134 -1.91 -3.30 -20.66
N MET A 135 -2.40 -2.14 -20.22
CA MET A 135 -2.83 -1.08 -21.12
C MET A 135 -2.28 0.27 -20.65
N HIS A 136 -1.65 1.01 -21.55
CA HIS A 136 -1.28 2.41 -21.36
C HIS A 136 -1.84 3.25 -22.53
N GLY A 137 -2.10 4.53 -22.27
CA GLY A 137 -2.53 5.51 -23.28
C GLY A 137 -1.37 6.25 -23.92
#